data_AF-A0A645IAS1-F1
#
_entry.id   AF-A0A645IAS1-F1
#
_cell.length_a   1.000
_cell.length_b   1.000
_cell.length_c   1.000
_cell.angle_alpha   90.00
_cell.angle_beta   90.00
_cell.angle_gamma   90.00
#
_symmetry.space_group_name_H-M   'P 1'
#
loop_
_entity.id
_entity.type
_entity.pdbx_description
1 polymer ?
#
loop_
_entity_poly.entity_id
_entity_poly.type
_entity_poly.pdbx_seq_one_letter_code
_entity_poly.pdbx_strand_id
1 'polypeptide(L)'
;MAFPGYSEHQSGLAIDLGLRQSDIDYIRPSFPYSGICKAFKDKAAHYGFIERYPKGKEGITNIAWEPWHFRYVGCPHAEIITKLDLTFEEYHDFLKQYEYGRKSFKYANSEKLWSISYMKACAESFTNIEGYPGSTLYISGNNSDGFILTELKNK
;
A
#
# COMPACT_ATOMS: atom_id res chain seq x y z
N MET A 1 16.47 3.62 -9.17
CA MET A 1 15.85 4.85 -9.74
C MET A 1 14.82 4.46 -10.78
N ALA A 2 13.61 4.99 -10.65
CA ALA A 2 12.54 4.80 -11.64
C ALA A 2 12.65 5.78 -12.82
N PHE A 3 12.09 5.43 -13.98
CA PHE A 3 11.99 6.34 -15.11
C PHE A 3 11.01 7.48 -14.83
N PRO A 4 11.19 8.67 -15.43
CA PRO A 4 10.20 9.75 -15.34
C PRO A 4 8.82 9.27 -15.80
N GLY A 5 7.79 9.58 -15.00
CA GLY A 5 6.42 9.10 -15.21
C GLY A 5 6.10 7.77 -14.52
N TYR A 6 7.10 7.09 -13.98
CA TYR A 6 6.96 5.80 -13.28
C TYR A 6 7.44 5.87 -11.82
N SER A 7 7.80 7.06 -11.33
CA SER A 7 8.27 7.25 -9.95
C SER A 7 7.10 7.52 -9.00
N GLU A 8 7.02 6.75 -7.92
CA GLU A 8 5.98 6.92 -6.89
C GLU A 8 6.09 8.27 -6.15
N HIS A 9 7.27 8.89 -6.13
CA HIS A 9 7.44 10.26 -5.60
C HIS A 9 6.58 11.28 -6.35
N GLN A 10 6.30 11.06 -7.63
CA GLN A 10 5.47 11.97 -8.43
C GLN A 10 4.00 11.96 -7.99
N SER A 11 3.54 10.92 -7.29
CA SER A 11 2.18 10.88 -6.76
C SER A 11 2.05 11.59 -5.41
N GLY A 12 3.17 12.02 -4.79
CA GLY A 12 3.18 12.55 -3.43
C GLY A 12 2.86 11.51 -2.34
N LEU A 13 2.90 10.22 -2.66
CA LEU A 13 2.60 9.13 -1.72
C LEU A 13 3.84 8.34 -1.28
N ALA A 14 5.00 8.62 -1.86
CA ALA A 14 6.27 8.02 -1.45
C ALA A 14 7.14 9.02 -0.70
N ILE A 15 7.98 8.50 0.21
CA ILE A 15 8.96 9.28 0.96
C ILE A 15 10.22 8.46 1.16
N ASP A 16 11.37 9.11 0.97
CA ASP A 16 12.68 8.56 1.33
C ASP A 16 13.07 9.11 2.71
N LEU A 17 13.44 8.21 3.62
CA LEU A 17 13.83 8.56 4.99
C LEU A 17 15.29 8.15 5.26
N GLY A 18 15.99 8.97 6.02
CA GLY A 18 17.38 8.70 6.41
C GLY A 18 17.63 9.00 7.88
N LEU A 19 18.62 8.33 8.45
CA LEU A 19 19.17 8.71 9.75
C LEU A 19 19.79 10.11 9.63
N ARG A 20 19.51 10.97 10.61
CA ARG A 20 20.10 12.31 10.65
C ARG A 20 21.61 12.20 10.89
N GLN A 21 22.39 12.71 9.95
CA GLN A 21 23.85 12.73 9.96
C GLN A 21 24.37 13.97 9.23
N SER A 22 25.68 14.28 9.33
CA SER A 22 26.29 15.45 8.68
C SER A 22 26.18 15.37 7.15
N ASP A 23 26.42 14.18 6.60
CA ASP A 23 26.46 13.94 5.16
C ASP A 23 25.43 12.87 4.80
N ILE A 24 24.39 13.26 4.08
CA ILE A 24 23.31 12.36 3.66
C ILE A 24 23.45 12.12 2.15
N ASP A 25 23.51 10.85 1.75
CA ASP A 25 23.37 10.46 0.34
C ASP A 25 21.90 10.66 -0.08
N TYR A 26 21.66 11.57 -1.03
CA TYR A 26 20.32 11.91 -1.50
C TYR A 26 19.68 10.84 -2.39
N ILE A 27 20.46 9.90 -2.91
CA ILE A 27 19.97 8.80 -3.74
C ILE A 27 19.74 7.55 -2.88
N ARG A 28 20.61 7.33 -1.88
CA ARG A 28 20.60 6.12 -1.02
C ARG A 28 20.79 6.48 0.46
N PRO A 29 19.85 7.21 1.07
CA PRO A 29 20.00 7.65 2.45
C PRO A 29 20.11 6.45 3.39
N SER A 30 20.96 6.57 4.41
CA SER A 30 21.18 5.51 5.38
C SER A 30 19.92 5.27 6.22
N PHE A 31 19.31 4.10 6.10
CA PHE A 31 18.16 3.68 6.90
C PHE A 31 18.39 2.27 7.49
N PRO A 32 19.14 2.16 8.60
CA PRO A 32 19.48 0.87 9.17
C PRO A 32 18.28 0.19 9.82
N TYR A 33 18.22 -1.14 9.78
CA TYR A 33 17.27 -1.93 10.56
C TYR A 33 17.67 -2.05 12.04
N SER A 34 18.14 -0.96 12.63
CA SER A 34 18.43 -0.82 14.05
C SER A 34 17.98 0.56 14.57
N GLY A 35 17.93 0.73 15.89
CA GLY A 35 17.60 2.01 16.53
C GLY A 35 16.26 2.61 16.08
N ILE A 36 16.26 3.93 15.86
CA ILE A 36 15.05 4.70 15.52
C ILE A 36 14.47 4.35 14.15
N CYS A 37 15.32 4.03 13.17
CA CYS A 37 14.90 3.62 11.83
C CYS A 37 14.14 2.28 11.89
N LYS A 38 14.63 1.31 12.67
CA LYS A 38 13.88 0.08 12.94
C LYS A 38 12.55 0.36 13.62
N ALA A 39 12.56 1.19 14.67
CA ALA A 39 11.33 1.54 15.38
C ALA A 39 10.29 2.23 14.48
N PHE A 40 10.72 3.04 13.52
CA PHE A 40 9.85 3.58 12.48
C PHE A 40 9.32 2.48 11.58
N LYS A 41 10.19 1.65 11.00
CA LYS A 41 9.82 0.55 10.10
C LYS A 41 8.78 -0.38 10.73
N ASP A 42 9.00 -0.77 11.99
CA ASP A 42 8.11 -1.67 12.72
C ASP A 42 6.71 -1.07 12.96
N LYS A 43 6.59 0.27 12.99
CA LYS A 43 5.32 0.98 13.18
C LYS A 43 4.68 1.46 11.89
N ALA A 44 5.44 1.59 10.80
CA ALA A 44 5.01 2.19 9.54
C ALA A 44 3.67 1.65 9.03
N ALA A 45 3.50 0.32 9.08
CA ALA A 45 2.29 -0.36 8.62
C ALA A 45 1.02 0.07 9.37
N HIS A 46 1.13 0.31 10.67
CA HIS A 46 0.01 0.75 11.49
C HIS A 46 -0.49 2.15 11.10
N TYR A 47 0.38 2.96 10.49
CA TYR A 47 0.08 4.31 10.02
C TYR A 47 -0.08 4.38 8.49
N GLY A 48 -0.23 3.24 7.82
CA GLY A 48 -0.55 3.19 6.39
C GLY A 48 0.65 3.21 5.45
N PHE A 49 1.88 3.03 5.96
CA PHE A 49 3.11 2.98 5.15
C PHE A 49 3.68 1.57 5.04
N ILE A 50 4.19 1.23 3.85
CA ILE A 50 4.95 0.00 3.59
C ILE A 50 6.39 0.33 3.20
N GLU A 51 7.34 -0.54 3.51
CA GLU A 51 8.64 -0.55 2.82
C GLU A 51 8.38 -1.04 1.39
N ARG A 52 8.59 -0.17 0.40
CA ARG A 52 8.08 -0.41 -0.95
C ARG A 52 8.88 -1.43 -1.75
N TYR A 53 10.19 -1.47 -1.50
CA TYR A 53 11.16 -2.29 -2.23
C TYR A 53 11.95 -3.15 -1.25
N PRO A 54 11.34 -4.21 -0.69
CA PRO A 54 12.00 -5.10 0.27
C PRO A 54 13.04 -6.00 -0.40
N LYS A 55 14.04 -6.39 0.38
CA LYS A 55 15.11 -7.30 -0.06
C LYS A 55 14.56 -8.66 -0.49
N GLY A 56 15.03 -9.18 -1.62
CA GLY A 56 14.64 -10.50 -2.12
C GLY A 56 13.37 -10.50 -2.98
N LYS A 57 12.72 -9.34 -3.18
CA LYS A 57 11.53 -9.19 -4.04
C LYS A 57 11.84 -8.38 -5.31
N GLU A 58 13.12 -8.20 -5.65
CA GLU A 58 13.57 -7.40 -6.80
C GLU A 58 13.08 -7.97 -8.13
N GLY A 59 12.93 -9.29 -8.23
CA GLY A 59 12.37 -9.95 -9.41
C GLY A 59 10.88 -9.65 -9.65
N ILE A 60 10.19 -9.09 -8.65
CA ILE A 60 8.78 -8.68 -8.74
C ILE A 60 8.69 -7.16 -8.92
N THR A 61 9.37 -6.39 -8.07
CA THR A 61 9.31 -4.92 -8.09
C THR A 61 10.11 -4.29 -9.23
N ASN A 62 11.09 -5.02 -9.80
CA ASN A 62 12.08 -4.52 -10.75
C ASN A 62 12.95 -3.36 -10.22
N ILE A 63 12.95 -3.15 -8.91
CA ILE A 63 13.76 -2.15 -8.21
C ILE A 63 14.57 -2.87 -7.15
N ALA A 64 15.84 -2.49 -7.00
CA ALA A 64 16.73 -3.04 -5.99
C ALA A 64 16.19 -2.78 -4.57
N TRP A 65 16.71 -3.48 -3.58
CA TRP A 65 16.36 -3.21 -2.18
C TRP A 65 16.67 -1.75 -1.78
N GLU A 66 15.63 -1.03 -1.34
CA GLU A 66 15.70 0.37 -0.89
C GLU A 66 15.06 0.50 0.51
N PRO A 67 15.80 0.22 1.60
CA PRO A 67 15.26 0.22 2.96
C PRO A 67 14.76 1.59 3.44
N TRP A 68 15.12 2.66 2.72
CA TRP A 68 14.72 4.04 3.00
C TRP A 68 13.39 4.45 2.34
N HIS A 69 12.90 3.69 1.35
CA HIS A 69 11.77 4.10 0.52
C HIS A 69 10.45 3.55 1.06
N PHE A 70 9.61 4.46 1.57
CA PHE A 70 8.29 4.12 2.12
C PHE A 70 7.17 4.66 1.25
N ARG A 71 6.14 3.84 1.05
CA ARG A 71 4.94 4.17 0.27
C ARG A 71 3.71 4.19 1.16
N TYR A 72 2.96 5.29 1.14
CA TYR A 72 1.63 5.37 1.75
C TYR A 72 0.60 4.65 0.86
N VAL A 73 -0.08 3.69 1.47
CA VAL A 73 -1.21 2.92 0.89
C VAL A 73 -2.45 2.97 1.77
N GLY A 74 -2.35 3.60 2.94
CA GLY A 74 -3.44 3.75 3.91
C GLY A 74 -3.71 2.49 4.74
N CYS A 75 -4.51 2.68 5.79
CA CYS A 75 -5.00 1.59 6.63
C CYS A 75 -6.33 1.06 6.07
N PRO A 76 -6.57 -0.26 6.08
CA PRO A 76 -5.73 -1.31 6.67
C PRO A 76 -4.71 -1.92 5.70
N HIS A 77 -4.59 -1.40 4.47
CA HIS A 77 -3.80 -2.00 3.40
C HIS A 77 -2.35 -2.26 3.80
N ALA A 78 -1.68 -1.28 4.41
CA ALA A 78 -0.28 -1.43 4.81
C ALA A 78 -0.07 -2.55 5.85
N GLU A 79 -1.00 -2.69 6.81
CA GLU A 79 -0.95 -3.79 7.78
C GLU A 79 -1.12 -5.15 7.10
N ILE A 80 -2.03 -5.25 6.13
CA ILE A 80 -2.28 -6.49 5.39
C ILE A 80 -1.05 -6.89 4.58
N ILE A 81 -0.49 -5.94 3.82
CA ILE A 81 0.73 -6.16 3.01
C ILE A 81 1.87 -6.65 3.89
N THR A 82 2.09 -5.99 5.03
CA THR A 82 3.17 -6.33 5.97
C THR A 82 2.96 -7.69 6.62
N LYS A 83 1.73 -8.01 7.06
CA LYS A 83 1.41 -9.29 7.72
C LYS A 83 1.50 -10.49 6.78
N LEU A 84 1.20 -10.28 5.50
CA LEU A 84 1.22 -11.33 4.48
C LEU A 84 2.55 -11.40 3.71
N ASP A 85 3.53 -10.55 4.06
CA ASP A 85 4.84 -10.46 3.39
C ASP A 85 4.73 -10.29 1.85
N LEU A 86 3.81 -9.41 1.45
CA LEU A 86 3.54 -9.10 0.05
C LEU A 86 4.28 -7.83 -0.38
N THR A 87 4.65 -7.75 -1.66
CA THR A 87 4.91 -6.45 -2.30
C THR A 87 3.61 -5.74 -2.64
N PHE A 88 3.69 -4.48 -3.09
CA PHE A 88 2.53 -3.75 -3.56
C PHE A 88 1.91 -4.39 -4.82
N GLU A 89 2.74 -4.94 -5.70
CA GLU A 89 2.32 -5.70 -6.89
C GLU A 89 1.54 -6.96 -6.49
N GLU A 90 2.14 -7.80 -5.64
CA GLU A 90 1.49 -9.03 -5.15
C GLU A 90 0.17 -8.73 -4.43
N TYR A 91 0.09 -7.59 -3.72
CA TYR A 91 -1.14 -7.15 -3.06
C TYR A 91 -2.27 -6.82 -4.02
N HIS A 92 -1.97 -6.21 -5.17
CA HIS A 92 -2.98 -5.97 -6.19
C HIS A 92 -3.52 -7.27 -6.76
N ASP A 93 -2.65 -8.22 -7.07
CA ASP A 93 -3.05 -9.54 -7.58
C ASP A 93 -3.84 -10.32 -6.53
N PHE A 94 -3.46 -10.22 -5.26
CA PHE A 94 -4.22 -10.75 -4.14
C PHE A 94 -5.64 -10.16 -4.08
N LEU A 95 -5.78 -8.83 -4.15
CA LEU A 95 -7.09 -8.17 -4.05
C LEU A 95 -7.99 -8.45 -5.26
N LYS A 96 -7.43 -8.63 -6.46
CA LYS A 96 -8.18 -9.02 -7.66
C LYS A 96 -8.94 -10.32 -7.50
N GLN A 97 -8.53 -11.19 -6.57
CA GLN A 97 -9.28 -12.38 -6.25
C GLN A 97 -10.62 -12.07 -5.61
N TYR A 98 -10.81 -10.92 -4.95
CA TYR A 98 -12.00 -10.54 -4.18
C TYR A 98 -12.91 -9.56 -4.93
N GLU A 99 -13.67 -10.09 -5.89
CA GLU A 99 -14.56 -9.29 -6.74
C GLU A 99 -15.74 -8.69 -5.95
N TYR A 100 -15.87 -7.35 -6.04
CA TYR A 100 -16.95 -6.59 -5.42
C TYR A 100 -18.32 -7.10 -5.86
N GLY A 101 -19.27 -7.15 -4.92
CA GLY A 101 -20.59 -7.75 -5.11
C GLY A 101 -20.63 -9.28 -5.03
N ARG A 102 -19.46 -9.97 -5.08
CA ARG A 102 -19.39 -11.44 -4.94
C ARG A 102 -18.75 -11.86 -3.63
N LYS A 103 -17.55 -11.36 -3.34
CA LYS A 103 -16.84 -11.64 -2.09
C LYS A 103 -15.90 -10.51 -1.73
N SER A 104 -15.52 -10.46 -0.45
CA SER A 104 -14.62 -9.45 0.08
C SER A 104 -13.60 -10.10 1.00
N PHE A 105 -12.40 -9.54 1.00
CA PHE A 105 -11.40 -9.84 2.00
C PHE A 105 -11.78 -9.15 3.30
N LYS A 106 -12.04 -9.93 4.34
CA LYS A 106 -12.35 -9.39 5.67
C LYS A 106 -11.06 -9.26 6.47
N TYR A 107 -10.83 -8.08 7.02
CA TYR A 107 -9.69 -7.84 7.88
C TYR A 107 -10.15 -7.13 9.15
N ALA A 108 -9.74 -7.66 10.30
CA ALA A 108 -10.02 -7.06 11.59
C ALA A 108 -8.70 -6.76 12.30
N ASN A 109 -8.63 -5.57 12.90
CA ASN A 109 -7.66 -5.28 13.95
C ASN A 109 -8.41 -5.07 15.27
N SER A 110 -7.69 -4.67 16.33
CA SER A 110 -8.27 -4.51 17.67
C SER A 110 -9.44 -3.53 17.75
N GLU A 111 -9.62 -2.65 16.76
CA GLU A 111 -10.58 -1.55 16.82
C GLU A 111 -11.61 -1.56 15.69
N LYS A 112 -11.24 -2.07 14.52
CA LYS A 112 -11.95 -1.85 13.26
C LYS A 112 -12.11 -3.15 12.48
N LEU A 113 -13.27 -3.28 11.83
CA LEU A 113 -13.56 -4.35 10.89
C LEU A 113 -13.69 -3.77 9.49
N TRP A 114 -12.92 -4.32 8.57
CA TRP A 114 -12.80 -3.88 7.20
C TRP A 114 -13.28 -4.94 6.23
N SER A 115 -13.85 -4.49 5.12
CA SER A 115 -14.21 -5.30 3.97
C SER A 115 -13.54 -4.68 2.74
N ILE A 116 -12.69 -5.46 2.07
CA ILE A 116 -11.92 -4.98 0.92
C ILE A 116 -12.28 -5.81 -0.31
N SER A 117 -12.48 -5.15 -1.44
CA SER A 117 -12.81 -5.80 -2.69
C SER A 117 -12.30 -5.03 -3.88
N TYR A 118 -12.05 -5.75 -4.97
CA TYR A 118 -11.67 -5.21 -6.26
C TYR A 118 -12.89 -5.09 -7.16
N MET A 119 -13.00 -4.00 -7.91
CA MET A 119 -13.99 -3.82 -8.96
C MET A 119 -13.28 -3.43 -10.26
N LYS A 120 -13.48 -4.21 -11.32
CA LYS A 120 -12.98 -3.85 -12.65
C LYS A 120 -13.73 -2.62 -13.18
N ALA A 121 -13.00 -1.68 -13.78
CA ALA A 121 -13.62 -0.52 -14.41
C ALA A 121 -14.37 -0.93 -15.68
N CYS A 122 -15.56 -0.36 -15.90
CA CYS A 122 -16.27 -0.45 -17.16
C CYS A 122 -15.56 0.41 -18.22
N ALA A 123 -15.27 -0.17 -19.39
CA ALA A 123 -14.57 0.54 -20.47
C ALA A 123 -15.48 1.48 -21.27
N GLU A 124 -16.77 1.18 -21.33
CA GLU A 124 -17.72 1.83 -22.25
C GLU A 124 -18.70 2.77 -21.53
N SER A 125 -18.75 2.73 -20.20
CA SER A 125 -19.69 3.52 -19.40
C SER A 125 -19.12 3.86 -18.03
N PHE A 126 -19.88 4.63 -17.25
CA PHE A 126 -19.58 4.82 -15.83
C PHE A 126 -19.58 3.48 -15.08
N THR A 127 -18.67 3.38 -14.10
CA THR A 127 -18.62 2.27 -13.15
C THR A 127 -19.41 2.70 -11.91
N ASN A 128 -20.54 2.05 -11.65
CA ASN A 128 -21.41 2.38 -10.51
C ASN A 128 -20.97 1.61 -9.26
N ILE A 129 -20.74 2.34 -8.18
CA ILE A 129 -20.32 1.79 -6.88
C ILE A 129 -21.35 2.21 -5.83
N GLU A 130 -21.84 1.24 -5.05
CA GLU A 130 -22.76 1.49 -3.95
C GLU A 130 -22.09 1.10 -2.62
N GLY A 131 -22.09 1.99 -1.64
CA GLY A 131 -21.61 1.66 -0.30
C GLY A 131 -22.61 0.78 0.44
N TYR A 132 -22.15 -0.11 1.32
CA TYR A 132 -23.08 -0.84 2.18
C TYR A 132 -23.60 0.08 3.30
N PRO A 133 -24.91 0.05 3.62
CA PRO A 133 -25.48 0.84 4.70
C PRO A 133 -24.76 0.62 6.03
N GLY A 134 -24.44 1.71 6.74
CA GLY A 134 -23.74 1.64 8.02
C GLY A 134 -22.22 1.42 7.91
N SER A 135 -21.64 1.64 6.73
CA SER A 135 -20.19 1.65 6.53
C SER A 135 -19.67 3.00 6.06
N THR A 136 -18.37 3.25 6.23
CA THR A 136 -17.65 4.30 5.53
C THR A 136 -16.86 3.67 4.38
N LEU A 137 -17.16 4.09 3.15
CA LEU A 137 -16.52 3.61 1.93
C LEU A 137 -15.36 4.52 1.51
N TYR A 138 -14.20 3.91 1.26
CA TYR A 138 -13.04 4.52 0.61
C TYR A 138 -12.81 3.85 -0.74
N ILE A 139 -12.48 4.63 -1.76
CA ILE A 139 -12.25 4.14 -3.13
C ILE A 139 -10.90 4.64 -3.59
N SER A 140 -10.12 3.75 -4.19
CA SER A 140 -8.85 4.08 -4.83
C SER A 140 -8.76 3.39 -6.20
N GLY A 141 -8.28 4.09 -7.23
CA GLY A 141 -7.90 3.43 -8.48
C GLY A 141 -6.64 2.60 -8.26
N ASN A 142 -6.54 1.43 -8.90
CA ASN A 142 -5.34 0.58 -8.82
C ASN A 142 -4.24 0.94 -9.83
N ASN A 143 -4.39 2.08 -10.52
CA ASN A 143 -3.50 2.54 -11.59
C ASN A 143 -3.34 1.54 -12.75
N SER A 144 -4.32 0.64 -12.95
CA SER A 144 -4.30 -0.38 -14.00
C SER A 144 -5.66 -0.52 -14.67
N ASP A 145 -6.60 -1.22 -14.03
CA ASP A 145 -7.81 -1.74 -14.69
C ASP A 145 -9.09 -1.59 -13.84
N GLY A 146 -9.00 -0.99 -12.66
CA GLY A 146 -10.15 -0.91 -11.77
C GLY A 146 -9.91 -0.16 -10.47
N PHE A 147 -10.76 -0.46 -9.51
CA PHE A 147 -10.87 0.21 -8.23
C PHE A 147 -10.72 -0.79 -7.08
N ILE A 148 -10.10 -0.35 -6.00
CA ILE A 148 -10.12 -0.99 -4.69
C ILE A 148 -11.13 -0.27 -3.83
N LEU A 149 -12.11 -1.01 -3.33
CA LEU A 149 -13.15 -0.54 -2.43
C LEU A 149 -12.83 -1.05 -1.03
N THR A 150 -12.73 -0.14 -0.08
CA THR A 150 -12.41 -0.42 1.31
C THR A 150 -13.52 0.12 2.18
N GLU A 151 -14.24 -0.77 2.83
CA GLU A 151 -15.32 -0.40 3.72
C GLU A 151 -14.97 -0.64 5.17
N LEU A 152 -15.11 0.42 5.96
CA LEU A 152 -15.03 0.39 7.41
C LEU A 152 -16.43 0.22 7.98
N LYS A 153 -16.66 -0.86 8.74
CA LYS A 153 -17.93 -1.03 9.45
C LYS A 153 -18.02 -0.01 10.60
N ASN A 154 -19.09 0.80 10.61
CA ASN A 154 -19.35 1.70 11.73
C ASN A 154 -19.84 0.89 12.94
N LYS A 155 -19.46 1.33 14.14
CA LYS A 155 -19.95 0.76 15.40
C LYS A 155 -21.40 1.13 15.64
#